data_AF-A0A945CQ22-F1
#
_entry.id   AF-A0A945CQ22-F1
#
_cell.length_a   1.000
_cell.length_b   1.000
_cell.length_c   1.000
_cell.angle_alpha   90.00
_cell.angle_beta   90.00
_cell.angle_gamma   90.00
#
_symmetry.space_group_name_H-M   'P 1'
#
loop_
_entity.id
_entity.type
_entity.pdbx_description
1 polymer ?
#
loop_
_entity_poly.entity_id
_entity_poly.type
_entity_poly.pdbx_seq_one_letter_code
_entity_poly.pdbx_strand_id
1 'polypeptide(L)'
;MPFFREDQLPKMELFPGLHSGLVAGEHLMLSFLEMEEGCEVPEHNHPHEQAGLVLVGKLRFRIGDEERVTGPGDAFIIPPGVPHWGIVEEGPARVLDIFSPPREDYQEKYNAFTRVK
;
A
#
# COMPACT_ATOMS: atom_id res chain seq x y z
N MET A 1 14.35 -13.17 9.12
CA MET A 1 15.45 -12.80 8.20
C MET A 1 15.44 -11.28 8.08
N PRO A 2 16.55 -10.57 8.27
CA PRO A 2 16.56 -9.10 8.30
C PRO A 2 16.65 -8.44 6.91
N PHE A 3 16.83 -9.23 5.84
CA PHE A 3 16.95 -8.72 4.47
C PHE A 3 15.88 -9.34 3.58
N PHE A 4 15.28 -8.50 2.75
CA PHE A 4 14.23 -8.87 1.81
C PHE A 4 14.50 -8.20 0.47
N ARG A 5 14.06 -8.83 -0.61
CA ARG A 5 14.08 -8.26 -1.95
C ARG A 5 12.64 -8.21 -2.44
N GLU A 6 12.15 -7.02 -2.77
CA GLU A 6 10.73 -6.79 -3.07
C GLU A 6 10.16 -7.70 -4.18
N ASP A 7 10.95 -7.92 -5.24
CA ASP A 7 10.57 -8.74 -6.40
C ASP A 7 10.55 -10.24 -6.11
N GLN A 8 11.03 -10.68 -4.94
CA GLN A 8 11.02 -12.06 -4.48
C GLN A 8 9.92 -12.34 -3.44
N LEU A 9 9.19 -11.30 -3.00
CA LEU A 9 8.10 -11.47 -2.05
C LEU A 9 6.89 -12.12 -2.76
N PRO A 10 6.23 -13.11 -2.13
CA PRO A 10 4.91 -13.55 -2.56
C PRO A 10 3.95 -12.35 -2.63
N LYS A 11 3.31 -12.15 -3.79
CA LYS A 11 2.36 -11.05 -3.99
C LYS A 11 0.94 -11.54 -3.76
N MET A 12 0.30 -11.04 -2.71
CA MET A 12 -1.08 -11.32 -2.35
C MET A 12 -1.99 -10.24 -2.93
N GLU A 13 -3.11 -10.64 -3.55
CA GLU A 13 -4.14 -9.68 -3.95
C GLU A 13 -4.89 -9.18 -2.71
N LEU A 14 -4.84 -7.86 -2.43
CA LEU A 14 -5.58 -7.25 -1.32
C LEU A 14 -6.97 -6.80 -1.77
N PHE A 15 -7.05 -6.28 -3.00
CA PHE A 15 -8.25 -5.85 -3.69
C PHE A 15 -8.11 -6.22 -5.17
N PRO A 16 -9.22 -6.35 -5.93
CA PRO A 16 -9.15 -6.63 -7.37
C PRO A 16 -8.19 -5.68 -8.11
N GLY A 17 -7.16 -6.23 -8.73
CA GLY A 17 -6.14 -5.46 -9.48
C GLY A 17 -5.09 -4.76 -8.60
N LEU A 18 -5.08 -5.01 -7.29
CA LEU A 18 -4.08 -4.50 -6.33
C LEU A 18 -3.40 -5.68 -5.60
N HIS A 19 -2.12 -5.82 -5.87
CA HIS A 19 -1.27 -6.86 -5.28
C HIS A 19 -0.23 -6.26 -4.35
N SER A 20 0.07 -6.94 -3.24
CA SER A 20 1.08 -6.51 -2.28
C SER A 20 2.03 -7.64 -1.88
N GLY A 21 3.32 -7.34 -1.88
CA GLY A 21 4.32 -8.08 -1.12
C GLY A 21 4.53 -7.44 0.24
N LEU A 22 4.48 -8.22 1.32
CA LEU A 22 4.50 -7.71 2.70
C LEU A 22 5.75 -8.13 3.48
N VAL A 23 6.29 -7.17 4.23
CA VAL A 23 7.34 -7.38 5.24
C VAL A 23 6.90 -6.69 6.51
N ALA A 24 6.91 -7.37 7.65
CA ALA A 24 6.57 -6.78 8.93
C ALA A 24 7.66 -7.06 9.97
N GLY A 25 8.02 -6.03 10.73
CA GLY A 25 8.76 -6.11 11.98
C GLY A 25 7.83 -5.91 13.18
N GLU A 26 8.39 -5.45 14.30
CA GLU A 26 7.62 -5.19 15.52
C GLU A 26 6.77 -3.91 15.44
N HIS A 27 7.29 -2.86 14.80
CA HIS A 27 6.64 -1.55 14.77
C HIS A 27 6.34 -1.04 13.37
N LEU A 28 6.87 -1.70 12.34
CA LEU A 28 6.80 -1.27 10.96
C LEU A 28 6.32 -2.41 10.08
N MET A 29 5.39 -2.11 9.19
CA MET A 29 5.06 -2.95 8.04
C MET A 29 5.38 -2.19 6.77
N LEU A 30 6.02 -2.86 5.82
CA LEU A 30 6.23 -2.41 4.45
C LEU A 30 5.33 -3.23 3.54
N SER A 31 4.58 -2.53 2.69
CA SER A 31 3.65 -3.08 1.71
C SER A 31 4.05 -2.56 0.32
N PHE A 32 4.62 -3.45 -0.49
CA PHE A 32 5.05 -3.13 -1.85
C PHE A 32 3.88 -3.36 -2.80
N LEU A 33 3.14 -2.28 -3.07
CA LEU A 33 1.94 -2.31 -3.90
C LEU A 33 2.26 -2.32 -5.39
N GLU A 34 1.52 -3.13 -6.12
CA GLU A 34 1.41 -3.12 -7.57
C GLU A 34 -0.07 -3.01 -7.94
N MET A 35 -0.41 -1.94 -8.65
CA MET A 35 -1.78 -1.57 -8.97
C MET A 35 -1.94 -1.50 -10.48
N GLU A 36 -3.00 -2.10 -11.01
CA GLU A 36 -3.37 -1.97 -12.43
C GLU A 36 -3.91 -0.56 -12.74
N GLU A 37 -3.88 -0.17 -14.02
CA GLU A 37 -4.50 1.07 -14.46
C GLU A 37 -6.01 1.07 -14.15
N GLY A 38 -6.52 2.16 -13.59
CA GLY A 38 -7.91 2.25 -13.14
C GLY A 38 -8.22 1.49 -11.84
N CYS A 39 -7.23 0.86 -11.20
CA CYS A 39 -7.42 0.26 -9.89
C CYS A 39 -7.75 1.35 -8.86
N GLU A 40 -8.91 1.20 -8.20
CA GLU A 40 -9.41 2.10 -7.17
C GLU A 40 -9.31 1.44 -5.80
N VAL A 41 -8.75 2.17 -4.83
CA VAL A 41 -8.83 1.87 -3.41
C VAL A 41 -9.93 2.75 -2.83
N PRO A 42 -11.09 2.19 -2.45
CA PRO A 42 -12.21 2.95 -1.92
C PRO A 42 -11.82 3.77 -0.68
N GLU A 43 -12.62 4.79 -0.39
CA GLU A 43 -12.37 5.66 0.75
C GLU A 43 -12.45 4.85 2.04
N HIS A 44 -11.42 4.96 2.86
CA HIS A 44 -11.35 4.28 4.13
C HIS A 44 -10.46 5.06 5.11
N ASN A 45 -10.39 4.56 6.34
CA ASN A 45 -9.46 5.02 7.35
C ASN A 45 -9.08 3.84 8.24
N HIS A 46 -7.99 4.00 8.99
CA HIS A 46 -7.50 3.00 9.94
C HIS A 46 -6.73 3.72 11.07
N PRO A 47 -6.56 3.09 12.24
CA PRO A 47 -5.89 3.71 13.39
C PRO A 47 -4.36 3.75 13.25
N HIS A 48 -3.80 3.13 12.21
CA HIS A 48 -2.37 3.07 11.96
C HIS A 48 -1.92 4.36 11.27
N GLU A 49 -0.75 4.89 11.63
CA GLU A 49 -0.12 5.92 10.81
C GLU A 49 0.38 5.25 9.53
N GLN A 50 0.13 5.89 8.38
CA GLN A 50 0.60 5.42 7.09
C GLN A 50 1.47 6.46 6.43
N ALA A 51 2.62 6.04 5.91
CA ALA A 51 3.40 6.82 4.97
C ALA A 51 3.47 6.07 3.64
N GLY A 52 3.66 6.79 2.54
CA GLY A 52 3.87 6.16 1.25
C GLY A 52 4.80 6.92 0.33
N LEU A 53 5.41 6.20 -0.60
CA LEU A 53 6.27 6.72 -1.66
C LEU A 53 5.83 6.12 -2.99
N VAL A 54 5.46 6.97 -3.94
CA VAL A 54 5.15 6.54 -5.30
C VAL A 54 6.46 6.21 -6.03
N LEU A 55 6.57 4.99 -6.53
CA LEU A 55 7.75 4.48 -7.23
C LEU A 55 7.56 4.52 -8.75
N VAL A 56 6.36 4.21 -9.23
CA VAL A 56 6.01 4.12 -10.66
C VAL A 56 4.54 4.53 -10.84
N GLY A 57 4.21 5.09 -12.01
CA GLY A 57 2.84 5.42 -12.40
C GLY A 57 2.36 6.75 -11.83
N LYS A 58 1.08 7.06 -12.04
CA LYS A 58 0.42 8.22 -11.45
C LYS A 58 -0.86 7.82 -10.74
N LEU A 59 -1.06 8.36 -9.54
CA LEU A 59 -2.25 8.12 -8.74
C LEU A 59 -2.93 9.46 -8.47
N ARG A 60 -4.25 9.54 -8.65
CA ARG A 60 -5.02 10.58 -7.98
C ARG A 60 -5.29 10.09 -6.57
N PHE A 61 -4.83 10.86 -5.59
CA PHE A 61 -4.87 10.48 -4.19
C PHE A 61 -5.49 11.59 -3.36
N ARG A 62 -6.40 11.23 -2.47
CA ARG A 62 -7.06 12.13 -1.53
C ARG A 62 -6.74 11.74 -0.10
N ILE A 63 -6.34 12.71 0.71
CA ILE A 63 -6.09 12.58 2.16
C ILE A 63 -6.86 13.70 2.86
N GLY A 64 -7.90 13.35 3.60
CA GLY A 64 -8.86 14.32 4.13
C GLY A 64 -9.50 15.13 2.99
N ASP A 65 -9.39 16.46 3.07
CA ASP A 65 -9.95 17.39 2.09
C ASP A 65 -9.00 17.70 0.91
N GLU A 66 -7.76 17.19 0.95
CA GLU A 66 -6.74 17.48 -0.05
C GLU A 66 -6.66 16.36 -1.09
N GLU A 67 -6.86 16.70 -2.36
CA GLU A 67 -6.75 15.77 -3.50
C GLU A 67 -5.70 16.27 -4.48
N ARG A 68 -4.79 15.38 -4.90
CA ARG A 68 -3.72 15.69 -5.86
C ARG A 68 -3.42 14.48 -6.74
N VAL A 69 -2.84 14.73 -7.91
CA VAL A 69 -2.18 13.68 -8.70
C VAL A 69 -0.74 13.57 -8.21
N THR A 70 -0.36 12.38 -7.77
CA THR A 70 0.99 12.03 -7.31
C THR A 70 1.68 11.13 -8.33
N GLY A 71 3.00 11.29 -8.47
CA GLY A 71 3.84 10.52 -9.37
C GLY A 71 5.17 10.12 -8.71
N PRO A 72 6.10 9.50 -9.47
CA PRO A 72 7.31 8.94 -8.91
C PRO A 72 8.14 9.95 -8.13
N GLY A 73 8.47 9.62 -6.88
CA GLY A 73 9.20 10.50 -5.95
C GLY A 73 8.31 11.32 -5.02
N ASP A 74 7.01 11.43 -5.30
CA ASP A 74 6.06 12.02 -4.35
C ASP A 74 5.84 11.09 -3.16
N ALA A 75 5.82 11.68 -1.97
CA ALA A 75 5.60 10.98 -0.72
C ALA A 75 4.44 11.61 0.05
N PHE A 76 3.78 10.81 0.89
CA PHE A 76 2.67 11.25 1.72
C PHE A 76 2.76 10.66 3.13
N ILE A 77 2.10 11.34 4.07
CA ILE A 77 1.87 10.88 5.44
C ILE A 77 0.38 11.06 5.73
N ILE A 78 -0.25 10.01 6.23
CA ILE A 78 -1.66 9.94 6.61
C ILE A 78 -1.70 9.72 8.12
N PRO A 79 -2.13 10.72 8.89
CA PRO A 79 -2.34 10.55 10.33
C PRO A 79 -3.43 9.50 10.62
N PRO A 80 -3.38 8.85 11.80
CA PRO A 80 -4.41 7.91 12.24
C PRO A 80 -5.83 8.47 12.10
N GLY A 81 -6.73 7.66 11.53
CA GLY A 81 -8.15 7.98 11.39
C GLY A 81 -8.49 8.99 10.30
N VAL A 82 -7.52 9.53 9.56
CA VAL A 82 -7.79 10.44 8.43
C VAL A 82 -8.31 9.66 7.22
N PRO A 83 -9.51 9.97 6.70
CA PRO A 83 -10.04 9.33 5.51
C PRO A 83 -9.14 9.56 4.30
N HIS A 84 -8.94 8.51 3.51
CA HIS A 84 -8.15 8.58 2.28
C HIS A 84 -8.67 7.63 1.21
N TRP A 85 -8.43 8.00 -0.05
CA TRP A 85 -8.92 7.34 -1.25
C TRP A 85 -7.88 7.46 -2.36
N GLY A 86 -7.80 6.49 -3.26
CA GLY A 86 -6.89 6.57 -4.41
C GLY A 86 -7.36 5.82 -5.64
N ILE A 87 -6.99 6.32 -6.81
CA ILE A 87 -7.15 5.63 -8.09
C ILE A 87 -5.91 5.80 -8.96
N VAL A 88 -5.55 4.77 -9.71
CA VAL A 88 -4.49 4.85 -10.72
C VAL A 88 -5.04 5.47 -12.01
N GLU A 89 -4.48 6.61 -12.42
CA GLU A 89 -4.96 7.35 -13.60
C GLU A 89 -4.19 7.03 -14.89
N GLU A 90 -2.90 6.74 -14.79
CA GLU A 90 -2.04 6.51 -15.97
C GLU A 90 -1.06 5.35 -15.74
N GLY A 91 -1.24 4.25 -16.49
CA GLY A 91 -0.39 3.06 -16.47
C GLY A 91 -0.51 2.25 -15.17
N PRO A 92 0.18 1.11 -15.05
CA PRO A 92 0.30 0.42 -13.77
C PRO A 92 1.11 1.26 -12.79
N ALA A 93 0.68 1.29 -11.52
CA ALA A 93 1.35 2.03 -10.46
C ALA A 93 2.08 1.10 -9.50
N ARG A 94 3.15 1.63 -8.89
CA ARG A 94 3.84 0.98 -7.77
C ARG A 94 4.03 1.98 -6.64
N VAL A 95 3.66 1.57 -5.43
CA VAL A 95 3.74 2.40 -4.23
C VAL A 95 4.34 1.56 -3.11
N LEU A 96 5.30 2.12 -2.38
CA LEU A 96 5.70 1.57 -1.09
C LEU A 96 4.83 2.22 -0.02
N ASP A 97 3.96 1.44 0.60
CA ASP A 97 3.24 1.83 1.80
C ASP A 97 3.97 1.35 3.05
N ILE A 98 3.96 2.18 4.09
CA ILE A 98 4.60 1.93 5.38
C ILE A 98 3.56 2.20 6.46
N PHE A 99 3.34 1.23 7.35
CA PHE A 99 2.39 1.35 8.45
C PHE A 99 3.08 1.25 9.80
N SER A 100 2.62 2.04 10.77
CA SER A 100 2.94 1.88 12.18
C SER A 100 1.69 2.03 13.08
N PRO A 101 1.36 1.04 13.93
CA PRO A 101 1.96 -0.30 13.99
C PRO A 101 1.70 -1.10 12.70
N PRO A 102 2.22 -2.34 12.56
CA PRO A 102 1.86 -3.22 11.46
C PRO A 102 0.34 -3.44 11.37
N ARG A 103 -0.20 -3.53 10.15
CA ARG A 103 -1.62 -3.85 9.90
C ARG A 103 -1.90 -5.33 10.14
N GLU A 104 -2.56 -5.63 11.25
CA GLU A 104 -2.82 -7.02 11.68
C GLU A 104 -3.67 -7.78 10.65
N ASP A 105 -4.67 -7.12 10.06
CA ASP A 105 -5.54 -7.70 9.02
C ASP A 105 -4.76 -8.06 7.75
N TYR A 106 -3.75 -7.28 7.38
CA TYR A 106 -2.87 -7.59 6.25
C TYR A 106 -1.93 -8.74 6.59
N GLN A 107 -1.39 -8.76 7.80
CA GLN A 107 -0.49 -9.81 8.27
C GLN A 107 -1.22 -11.17 8.34
N GLU A 108 -2.44 -11.22 8.83
CA GLU A 108 -3.27 -12.43 8.88
C GLU A 108 -3.55 -12.97 7.47
N LYS A 109 -4.01 -12.11 6.55
CA LYS A 109 -4.25 -12.48 5.15
C LYS A 109 -2.97 -13.02 4.50
N TYR A 110 -1.83 -12.35 4.73
CA TYR A 110 -0.55 -12.74 4.14
C TYR A 110 -0.03 -14.09 4.64
N ASN A 111 -0.17 -14.33 5.95
CA ASN A 111 0.18 -15.61 6.55
C ASN A 111 -0.70 -16.75 6.03
N ALA A 112 -2.00 -16.50 5.82
CA ALA A 112 -2.89 -17.48 5.21
C ALA A 112 -2.50 -17.77 3.76
N PHE A 113 -2.22 -16.73 2.97
CA PHE A 113 -1.81 -16.82 1.57
C PHE A 113 -0.49 -17.57 1.36
N THR A 114 0.49 -17.35 2.23
CA THR A 114 1.82 -17.97 2.09
C THR A 114 1.88 -19.41 2.59
N ARG A 115 0.93 -19.86 3.43
CA ARG A 115 0.82 -21.26 3.89
C ARG A 115 0.22 -22.21 2.85
N VAL A 116 -0.48 -21.69 1.86
CA VAL A 116 -1.14 -22.47 0.79
C VAL A 116 -0.33 -22.53 -0.50
N LYS A 117 0.88 -21.95 -0.51
CA LYS A 117 1.84 -22.01 -1.60
C LYS A 117 3.06 -22.82 -1.19
#